data_AF-A0AAT9L0H8-F1
#
_entry.id   AF-A0AAT9L0H8-F1
#
_cell.length_a   1.000
_cell.length_b   1.000
_cell.length_c   1.000
_cell.angle_alpha   90.00
_cell.angle_beta   90.00
_cell.angle_gamma   90.00
#
_symmetry.space_group_name_H-M   'P 1'
#
loop_
_entity.id
_entity.type
_entity.pdbx_description
1 polymer ?
#
loop_
_entity_poly.entity_id
_entity_poly.type
_entity_poly.pdbx_seq_one_letter_code
_entity_poly.pdbx_strand_id
1 'polypeptide(L)'
;MFLTPGAYEIRHQLAIVAPPEIVEAARSAFVALRGTRDLLVAGAAADDAAYVELEGRFDAAVAELRTVMRLDLGAAKSITAR
;
A
#
# COMPACT_ATOMS: atom_id res chain seq x y z
N MET A 1 -26.65 -32.59 -17.28
CA MET A 1 -27.37 -31.51 -16.55
C MET A 1 -26.72 -31.39 -15.18
N PHE A 2 -25.75 -30.50 -15.04
CA PHE A 2 -25.02 -30.24 -13.79
C PHE A 2 -25.67 -29.05 -13.09
N LEU A 3 -26.64 -29.30 -12.20
CA LEU A 3 -27.39 -28.26 -11.47
C LEU A 3 -27.37 -28.51 -9.97
N THR A 4 -26.18 -28.52 -9.37
CA THR A 4 -26.05 -28.32 -7.91
C THR A 4 -24.95 -27.29 -7.67
N PRO A 5 -25.29 -26.01 -7.40
CA PRO A 5 -24.31 -25.02 -6.99
C PRO A 5 -23.90 -25.34 -5.55
N GLY A 6 -22.73 -25.95 -5.38
CA GLY A 6 -22.23 -26.34 -4.05
C GLY A 6 -21.00 -27.28 -4.05
N ALA A 7 -20.65 -27.90 -5.18
CA ALA A 7 -19.54 -28.87 -5.23
C ALA A 7 -18.15 -28.27 -5.48
N TYR A 8 -18.05 -26.96 -5.77
CA TYR A 8 -16.78 -26.24 -5.70
C TYR A 8 -16.60 -25.69 -4.29
N GLU A 9 -16.45 -26.61 -3.34
CA GLU A 9 -15.85 -26.28 -2.05
C GLU A 9 -14.50 -25.62 -2.33
N ILE A 10 -14.44 -24.34 -2.01
CA ILE A 10 -13.31 -23.53 -1.52
C ILE A 10 -12.02 -24.34 -1.23
N ARG A 11 -11.37 -24.92 -2.24
CA ARG A 11 -10.16 -25.75 -2.04
C ARG A 11 -8.88 -24.93 -1.87
N HIS A 12 -8.92 -23.62 -2.18
CA HIS A 12 -7.76 -22.74 -2.09
C HIS A 12 -8.15 -21.32 -1.65
N GLN A 13 -8.59 -21.16 -0.40
CA GLN A 13 -8.68 -19.83 0.20
C GLN A 13 -7.32 -19.43 0.77
N LEU A 14 -6.67 -18.47 0.11
CA LEU A 14 -5.50 -17.78 0.65
C LEU A 14 -5.95 -16.41 1.14
N ALA A 15 -5.86 -16.17 2.44
CA ALA A 15 -6.05 -14.85 3.02
C ALA A 15 -4.69 -14.19 3.19
N ILE A 16 -4.47 -13.05 2.52
CA ILE A 16 -3.33 -12.17 2.77
C ILE A 16 -3.81 -11.20 3.86
N VAL A 17 -3.24 -11.34 5.06
CA VAL A 17 -3.56 -10.51 6.22
C VAL A 17 -2.33 -9.72 6.63
N ALA A 18 -2.54 -8.57 7.27
CA ALA A 18 -1.50 -7.75 7.86
C ALA A 18 -1.97 -7.20 9.21
N PRO A 19 -1.05 -6.92 10.16
CA PRO A 19 -1.36 -6.18 11.37
C PRO A 19 -2.02 -4.83 11.09
N PRO A 20 -2.87 -4.33 12.01
CA PRO A 20 -3.56 -3.05 11.86
C PRO A 20 -2.62 -1.90 11.47
N GLU A 21 -1.43 -1.85 12.03
CA GLU A 21 -0.45 -0.79 11.82
C GLU A 21 0.04 -0.75 10.36
N ILE A 22 0.22 -1.92 9.75
CA ILE A 22 0.58 -2.04 8.33
C ILE A 22 -0.60 -1.63 7.45
N VAL A 23 -1.82 -2.05 7.82
CA VAL A 23 -3.03 -1.67 7.07
C VAL A 23 -3.24 -0.15 7.07
N GLU A 24 -3.04 0.50 8.21
CA GLU A 24 -3.17 1.95 8.35
C GLU A 24 -2.08 2.72 7.58
N ALA A 25 -0.84 2.24 7.61
CA ALA A 25 0.25 2.80 6.81
C ALA A 25 -0.03 2.61 5.30
N ALA A 26 -0.52 1.43 4.89
CA ALA A 26 -0.86 1.14 3.49
C ALA A 26 -2.01 1.99 2.99
N ARG A 27 -3.05 2.18 3.82
CA ARG A 27 -4.16 3.11 3.56
C ARG A 27 -3.64 4.53 3.35
N SER A 28 -2.72 4.99 4.19
CA SER A 28 -2.17 6.34 4.10
C SER A 28 -1.38 6.55 2.80
N ALA A 29 -0.53 5.58 2.41
CA ALA A 29 0.18 5.60 1.13
C ALA A 29 -0.78 5.56 -0.07
N PHE A 30 -1.82 4.73 0.00
CA PHE A 30 -2.83 4.63 -1.05
C PHE A 30 -3.62 5.94 -1.24
N VAL A 31 -4.01 6.60 -0.15
CA VAL A 31 -4.70 7.89 -0.22
C VAL A 31 -3.80 8.96 -0.84
N ALA A 32 -2.52 9.00 -0.48
CA ALA A 32 -1.57 9.95 -1.07
C ALA A 32 -1.40 9.70 -2.58
N LEU A 33 -1.21 8.45 -3.00
CA LEU A 33 -1.13 8.07 -4.42
C LEU A 33 -2.37 8.48 -5.20
N ARG A 34 -3.56 8.24 -4.60
CA ARG A 34 -4.83 8.62 -5.21
C ARG A 34 -4.90 10.12 -5.41
N GLY A 35 -4.47 10.90 -4.41
CA GLY A 35 -4.38 12.35 -4.54
C GLY A 35 -3.47 12.78 -5.69
N THR A 36 -2.27 12.19 -5.80
CA THR A 36 -1.32 12.50 -6.89
C THR A 36 -1.94 12.23 -8.25
N ARG A 37 -2.60 11.07 -8.40
CA ARG A 37 -3.34 10.75 -9.63
C ARG A 37 -4.46 11.75 -9.90
N ASP A 38 -5.23 12.13 -8.88
CA ASP A 38 -6.36 13.03 -9.03
C ASP A 38 -5.90 14.44 -9.47
N LEU A 39 -4.73 14.91 -9.01
CA LEU A 39 -4.10 16.15 -9.52
C LEU A 39 -3.71 16.05 -10.99
N LEU A 40 -3.07 14.95 -11.40
CA LEU A 40 -2.70 14.73 -12.80
C LEU A 40 -3.93 14.65 -13.70
N VAL A 41 -5.00 13.99 -13.25
CA VAL A 41 -6.29 13.93 -13.97
C VAL A 41 -6.92 15.32 -14.10
N ALA A 42 -6.73 16.19 -13.11
CA ALA A 42 -7.17 17.58 -13.16
C ALA A 42 -6.30 18.48 -14.05
N GLY A 43 -5.22 17.94 -14.63
CA GLY A 43 -4.33 18.66 -15.55
C GLY A 43 -3.16 19.37 -14.87
N ALA A 44 -2.87 19.06 -13.61
CA ALA A 44 -1.66 19.57 -12.95
C ALA A 44 -0.40 19.05 -13.64
N ALA A 45 0.61 19.92 -13.75
CA ALA A 45 1.94 19.56 -14.23
C ALA A 45 2.82 19.03 -13.08
N ALA A 46 3.87 18.30 -13.43
CA ALA A 46 4.77 17.70 -12.43
C ALA A 46 5.60 18.73 -11.64
N ASP A 47 5.78 19.93 -12.18
CA ASP A 47 6.45 21.06 -11.54
C ASP A 47 5.48 21.98 -10.78
N ASP A 48 4.17 21.70 -10.82
CA ASP A 48 3.21 22.43 -10.01
C ASP A 48 3.48 22.17 -8.52
N ALA A 49 3.49 23.23 -7.72
CA ALA A 49 3.75 23.14 -6.28
C ALA A 49 2.82 22.14 -5.57
N ALA A 50 1.56 22.07 -6.00
CA ALA A 50 0.58 21.11 -5.46
C ALA A 50 0.93 19.65 -5.76
N TYR A 51 1.48 19.38 -6.96
CA TYR A 51 1.95 18.05 -7.32
C TYR A 51 3.19 17.67 -6.49
N VAL A 52 4.18 18.56 -6.42
CA VAL A 52 5.43 18.33 -5.69
C VAL A 52 5.18 18.08 -4.20
N GLU A 53 4.28 18.85 -3.57
CA GLU A 53 3.89 18.62 -2.17
C GLU A 53 3.28 17.23 -1.98
N LEU A 54 2.38 16.83 -2.87
CA LEU A 54 1.65 15.57 -2.74
C LEU A 54 2.52 14.35 -3.07
N GLU A 55 3.47 14.49 -4.00
CA GLU A 55 4.53 13.54 -4.26
C GLU A 55 5.41 13.34 -3.01
N GLY A 56 5.86 14.42 -2.37
CA GLY A 56 6.64 14.32 -1.13
C GLY A 56 5.88 13.63 0.01
N ARG A 57 4.57 13.88 0.12
CA ARG A 57 3.69 13.19 1.07
C ARG A 57 3.52 11.70 0.74
N PHE A 58 3.42 11.37 -0.54
CA PHE A 58 3.36 9.98 -1.00
C PHE A 58 4.65 9.24 -0.67
N ASP A 59 5.80 9.83 -0.97
CA ASP A 59 7.11 9.24 -0.65
C ASP A 59 7.29 9.01 0.85
N ALA A 60 6.91 9.98 1.69
CA ALA A 60 6.93 9.83 3.14
C ALA A 60 6.02 8.69 3.62
N ALA A 61 4.79 8.59 3.09
CA ALA A 61 3.85 7.55 3.47
C ALA A 61 4.32 6.15 3.02
N VAL A 62 4.96 6.04 1.86
CA VAL A 62 5.56 4.79 1.37
C VAL A 62 6.77 4.41 2.21
N ALA A 63 7.61 5.38 2.60
CA ALA A 63 8.74 5.13 3.49
C ALA A 63 8.27 4.60 4.85
N GLU A 64 7.22 5.18 5.43
CA GLU A 64 6.62 4.70 6.68
C GLU A 64 6.05 3.29 6.54
N LEU A 65 5.28 3.02 5.48
CA LEU A 65 4.78 1.67 5.20
C LEU A 65 5.92 0.64 5.14
N ARG A 66 7.01 0.95 4.42
CA ARG A 66 8.19 0.06 4.36
C ARG A 66 8.79 -0.15 5.73
N THR A 67 8.89 0.89 6.56
CA THR A 67 9.43 0.79 7.92
C THR A 67 8.59 -0.17 8.77
N VAL A 68 7.26 0.01 8.81
CA VAL A 68 6.37 -0.84 9.59
C VAL A 68 6.38 -2.29 9.08
N MET A 69 6.35 -2.50 7.76
CA MET A 69 6.46 -3.84 7.18
C MET A 69 7.80 -4.52 7.50
N ARG A 70 8.91 -3.77 7.48
CA ARG A 70 10.23 -4.33 7.83
C ARG A 70 10.34 -4.67 9.31
N LEU A 71 9.70 -3.90 10.19
CA LEU A 71 9.62 -4.20 11.62
C LEU A 71 8.82 -5.48 11.86
N ASP A 72 7.66 -5.62 11.22
CA ASP A 72 6.81 -6.82 11.29
C ASP A 72 7.55 -8.08 10.80
N LEU A 73 8.26 -7.98 9.68
CA LEU A 73 9.07 -9.08 9.13
C LEU A 73 10.36 -9.37 9.93
N GLY A 74 10.65 -8.64 11.01
CA GLY A 74 11.88 -8.77 11.80
C GLY A 74 13.15 -8.31 11.06
N ALA A 75 13.01 -7.69 9.88
CA ALA A 75 14.10 -7.23 9.02
C ALA A 75 14.76 -5.92 9.49
N ALA A 76 14.27 -5.32 10.58
CA ALA A 76 14.87 -4.11 11.15
C ALA A 76 16.31 -4.34 11.66
N LYS A 77 16.70 -5.59 11.99
CA LYS A 77 18.04 -5.93 12.52
C LYS A 77 19.09 -6.27 11.47
N SER A 78 18.73 -6.47 10.20
CA SER A 78 19.67 -6.99 9.19
C SER A 78 20.58 -5.95 8.54
N ILE A 79 20.33 -4.65 8.74
CA ILE A 79 21.16 -3.57 8.17
C ILE A 79 22.32 -3.18 9.12
N THR A 80 22.30 -3.59 10.39
CA THR A 80 23.36 -3.30 11.39
C THR A 80 24.37 -4.45 11.54
N ALA A 81 24.51 -5.29 10.52
CA ALA A 81 25.58 -6.29 10.44
C ALA A 81 26.53 -5.94 9.28
N ARG A 82 27.34 -4.90 9.48
CA ARG A 82 28.56 -4.68 8.70
C ARG A 82 29.59 -3.92 9.52
#